data_AF-A0A8S3K3R9-F1
#
_entry.id   AF-A0A8S3K3R9-F1
#
_cell.length_a   1.000
_cell.length_b   1.000
_cell.length_c   1.000
_cell.angle_alpha   90.00
_cell.angle_beta   90.00
_cell.angle_gamma   90.00
#
_symmetry.space_group_name_H-M   'P 1'
#
loop_
_entity.id
_entity.type
_entity.pdbx_description
1 polymer ?
#
loop_
_entity_poly.entity_id
_entity_poly.type
_entity_poly.pdbx_seq_one_letter_code
_entity_poly.pdbx_strand_id
1 'polypeptide(L)'
;MLKLCCSTTCEEENSGRSDDLKLSASDSDTLIEGLQALFNHSSGSERIRLLTLAPPSWGRKTIVDFFRCTQHQARAAIELRLTDGILAFPVS
;
A
#
# COMPACT_ATOMS: atom_id res chain seq x y z
N MET A 1 -15.88 22.66 27.60
CA MET A 1 -14.63 21.88 27.42
C MET A 1 -14.94 20.43 27.75
N LEU A 2 -15.06 19.56 26.75
CA LEU A 2 -15.27 18.13 26.95
C LEU A 2 -13.91 17.42 26.84
N LYS A 3 -13.51 16.80 27.94
CA LYS A 3 -12.36 15.91 28.06
C LYS A 3 -12.88 14.50 27.79
N LEU A 4 -12.40 13.85 26.74
CA LEU A 4 -12.68 12.44 26.48
C LEU A 4 -11.36 11.68 26.55
N CYS A 5 -11.15 10.93 27.64
CA CYS A 5 -10.17 9.86 27.71
C CYS A 5 -10.81 8.61 27.08
N CYS A 6 -10.07 7.88 26.25
CA CYS A 6 -10.34 6.47 26.02
C CYS A 6 -9.01 5.72 26.18
N SER A 7 -8.90 5.02 27.30
CA SER A 7 -7.84 4.07 27.61
C SER A 7 -8.36 2.69 27.24
N THR A 8 -7.76 2.04 26.24
CA THR A 8 -7.78 0.58 26.18
C THR A 8 -6.51 0.10 25.48
N THR A 9 -5.55 -0.33 26.30
CA THR A 9 -4.48 -1.25 25.94
C THR A 9 -5.10 -2.59 25.53
N CYS A 10 -4.85 -3.03 24.30
CA CYS A 10 -5.11 -4.40 23.90
C CYS A 10 -3.78 -5.15 23.97
N GLU A 11 -3.47 -5.71 25.14
CA GLU A 11 -2.47 -6.75 25.27
C GLU A 11 -3.15 -8.10 25.04
N GLU A 12 -2.77 -8.78 23.96
CA GLU A 12 -2.84 -10.24 23.88
C GLU A 12 -1.44 -10.73 23.54
N GLU A 13 -0.76 -11.29 24.55
CA GLU A 13 0.49 -12.02 24.38
C GLU A 13 0.20 -13.36 23.69
N ASN A 14 0.75 -13.55 22.48
CA ASN A 14 1.01 -14.89 21.97
C ASN A 14 2.51 -15.00 21.63
N SER A 15 3.21 -15.64 22.55
CA SER A 15 4.64 -15.94 22.55
C SER A 15 5.02 -16.85 21.39
N GLY A 16 6.00 -16.43 20.58
CA GLY A 16 6.62 -17.27 19.56
C GLY A 16 7.66 -16.53 18.73
N ARG A 17 8.89 -16.38 19.28
CA ARG A 17 10.12 -15.92 18.60
C ARG A 17 9.92 -14.77 17.60
N SER A 18 10.13 -13.54 18.09
CA SER A 18 10.64 -12.48 17.22
C SER A 18 12.09 -12.84 16.85
N ASP A 19 12.25 -13.80 15.93
CA ASP A 19 13.38 -13.72 15.02
C ASP A 19 13.14 -12.43 14.25
N ASP A 20 13.80 -11.35 14.66
CA ASP A 20 13.81 -10.04 14.02
C ASP A 20 14.25 -10.27 12.56
N LEU A 21 13.29 -10.56 11.67
CA LEU A 21 13.53 -10.76 10.26
C LEU A 21 14.03 -9.42 9.72
N LYS A 22 15.36 -9.30 9.63
CA LYS A 22 16.01 -8.16 8.99
C LYS A 22 15.72 -8.24 7.50
N LEU A 23 14.63 -7.58 7.10
CA LEU A 23 14.31 -7.38 5.70
C LEU A 23 15.46 -6.61 5.05
N SER A 24 15.95 -7.16 3.96
CA SER A 24 16.98 -6.56 3.11
C SER A 24 16.33 -5.59 2.12
N ALA A 25 17.16 -4.70 1.54
CA ALA A 25 16.69 -3.86 0.43
C ALA A 25 16.19 -4.72 -0.76
N SER A 26 16.85 -5.85 -1.03
CA SER A 26 16.45 -6.80 -2.07
C SER A 26 15.05 -7.40 -1.86
N ASP A 27 14.61 -7.57 -0.61
CA ASP A 27 13.25 -8.06 -0.33
C ASP A 27 12.20 -7.01 -0.73
N SER A 28 12.53 -5.73 -0.54
CA SER A 28 11.66 -4.63 -0.95
C SER A 28 11.59 -4.51 -2.47
N ASP A 29 12.73 -4.64 -3.15
CA ASP A 29 12.78 -4.64 -4.62
C ASP A 29 11.96 -5.80 -5.20
N THR A 30 12.17 -7.01 -4.68
CA THR A 30 11.42 -8.21 -5.09
C THR A 30 9.91 -8.05 -4.89
N LEU A 31 9.50 -7.45 -3.77
CA LEU A 31 8.08 -7.20 -3.48
C LEU A 31 7.47 -6.24 -4.52
N ILE A 32 8.16 -5.12 -4.80
CA ILE A 32 7.67 -4.10 -5.72
C ILE A 32 7.66 -4.60 -7.17
N GLU A 33 8.65 -5.39 -7.57
CA GLU A 33 8.65 -6.09 -8.87
C GLU A 33 7.50 -7.11 -8.98
N GLY A 34 7.24 -7.87 -7.92
CA GLY A 34 6.09 -8.79 -7.85
C GLY A 34 4.75 -8.06 -8.00
N LEU A 35 4.61 -6.88 -7.37
CA LEU A 35 3.42 -6.04 -7.54
C LEU A 35 3.26 -5.53 -8.97
N GLN A 36 4.36 -5.18 -9.65
CA GLN A 36 4.34 -4.78 -11.06
C GLN A 36 3.86 -5.93 -11.95
N ALA A 37 4.36 -7.15 -11.71
CA ALA A 37 3.92 -8.34 -12.43
C ALA A 37 2.42 -8.59 -12.22
N LEU A 38 1.93 -8.54 -10.97
CA LEU A 38 0.50 -8.67 -10.66
C LEU A 38 -0.32 -7.60 -11.37
N PHE A 39 0.08 -6.34 -11.30
CA PHE A 39 -0.59 -5.22 -11.97
C PHE A 39 -0.80 -5.49 -13.47
N ASN A 40 0.19 -6.05 -14.16
CA ASN A 40 0.10 -6.33 -15.59
C ASN A 40 -0.99 -7.38 -15.91
N HIS A 41 -1.25 -8.32 -15.01
CA HIS A 41 -2.27 -9.36 -15.18
C HIS A 41 -3.64 -9.01 -14.57
N SER A 42 -3.73 -7.91 -13.83
CA SER A 42 -4.96 -7.48 -13.16
C SER A 42 -5.96 -6.72 -14.03
N SER A 43 -7.22 -6.71 -13.61
CA SER A 43 -8.30 -5.89 -14.19
C SER A 43 -8.12 -4.40 -13.87
N GLY A 44 -8.90 -3.52 -14.52
CA GLY A 44 -8.76 -2.06 -14.36
C GLY A 44 -8.92 -1.55 -12.91
N SER A 45 -9.93 -2.04 -12.19
CA SER A 45 -10.17 -1.70 -10.78
C SER A 45 -9.09 -2.25 -9.87
N GLU A 46 -8.69 -3.51 -10.08
CA GLU A 46 -7.65 -4.16 -9.28
C GLU A 46 -6.28 -3.51 -9.52
N ARG A 47 -6.01 -3.02 -10.73
CA ARG A 47 -4.81 -2.22 -11.03
C ARG A 47 -4.72 -0.97 -10.16
N ILE A 48 -5.80 -0.20 -10.02
CA ILE A 48 -5.81 1.00 -9.16
C ILE A 48 -5.60 0.62 -7.69
N ARG A 49 -6.23 -0.47 -7.25
CA ARG A 49 -6.10 -1.01 -5.91
C ARG A 49 -4.66 -1.45 -5.60
N LEU A 50 -3.99 -2.14 -6.52
CA LEU A 50 -2.59 -2.53 -6.38
C LEU A 50 -1.64 -1.33 -6.32
N LEU A 51 -1.91 -0.26 -7.08
CA LEU A 51 -1.10 0.96 -7.04
C LEU A 51 -1.13 1.66 -5.67
N THR A 52 -2.12 1.38 -4.81
CA THR A 52 -2.13 1.89 -3.43
C THR A 52 -0.98 1.32 -2.58
N LEU A 53 -0.38 0.20 -2.98
CA LEU A 53 0.77 -0.40 -2.30
C LEU A 53 2.11 0.22 -2.69
N ALA A 54 2.15 1.12 -3.68
CA ALA A 54 3.38 1.84 -4.01
C ALA A 54 3.92 2.57 -2.76
N PRO A 55 5.24 2.74 -2.60
CA PRO A 55 5.79 3.45 -1.45
C PRO A 55 5.16 4.85 -1.28
N PRO A 56 4.89 5.30 -0.03
CA PRO A 56 4.28 6.61 0.21
C PRO A 56 5.20 7.77 -0.21
N SER A 57 6.52 7.54 -0.24
CA SER A 57 7.50 8.50 -0.76
C SER A 57 7.47 8.66 -2.28
N TRP A 58 6.83 7.75 -3.01
CA TRP A 58 6.75 7.84 -4.47
C TRP A 58 5.72 8.87 -4.91
N GLY A 59 6.16 9.79 -5.75
CA GLY A 59 5.28 10.70 -6.46
C GLY A 59 4.59 10.04 -7.65
N ARG A 60 3.58 10.73 -8.19
CA ARG A 60 2.82 10.31 -9.39
C ARG A 60 3.71 9.87 -10.55
N LYS A 61 4.79 10.63 -10.82
CA LYS A 61 5.71 10.34 -11.92
C LYS A 61 6.42 9.00 -11.73
N THR A 62 6.97 8.75 -10.55
CA THR A 62 7.66 7.48 -10.22
C THR A 62 6.72 6.30 -10.38
N ILE A 63 5.48 6.41 -9.89
CA ILE A 63 4.46 5.35 -10.03
C ILE A 63 4.17 5.08 -11.51
N VAL A 64 3.96 6.12 -12.33
CA VAL A 64 3.70 5.99 -13.77
C VAL A 64 4.88 5.36 -14.49
N ASP A 65 6.09 5.82 -14.21
CA ASP A 65 7.29 5.34 -14.89
C ASP A 65 7.58 3.88 -14.53
N PHE A 66 7.38 3.49 -13.27
CA PHE A 66 7.59 2.12 -12.80
C PHE A 66 6.48 1.18 -13.29
N PHE A 67 5.21 1.44 -12.95
CA PHE A 67 4.09 0.55 -13.29
C PHE A 67 3.61 0.66 -14.74
N ARG A 68 4.12 1.62 -15.52
CA ARG A 68 3.66 1.93 -16.88
C ARG A 68 2.15 2.17 -16.96
N CYS A 69 1.59 2.73 -15.89
CA CYS A 69 0.17 3.07 -15.80
C CYS A 69 -0.10 4.49 -16.34
N THR A 70 -1.37 4.89 -16.40
CA THR A 70 -1.73 6.27 -16.74
C THR A 70 -1.55 7.22 -15.55
N GLN A 71 -1.38 8.52 -15.83
CA GLN A 71 -1.38 9.58 -14.80
C GLN A 71 -2.70 9.59 -13.99
N HIS A 72 -3.81 9.25 -14.64
CA HIS A 72 -5.12 9.14 -14.00
C HIS A 72 -5.13 8.02 -12.96
N GLN A 73 -4.67 6.81 -13.32
CA GLN A 73 -4.59 5.69 -12.40
C GLN A 73 -3.67 5.97 -11.21
N ALA A 74 -2.50 6.57 -11.45
CA ALA A 74 -1.58 6.95 -10.38
C ALA A 74 -2.18 7.99 -9.43
N ARG A 75 -2.88 9.00 -9.97
CA ARG A 75 -3.60 9.99 -9.15
C ARG A 75 -4.70 9.32 -8.32
N ALA A 76 -5.55 8.52 -8.95
CA ALA A 76 -6.67 7.84 -8.30
C ALA A 76 -6.17 6.92 -7.17
N ALA A 77 -5.09 6.18 -7.39
CA ALA A 77 -4.52 5.31 -6.37
C ALA A 77 -3.94 6.08 -5.16
N ILE A 78 -3.27 7.21 -5.40
CA ILE A 78 -2.77 8.06 -4.30
C ILE A 78 -3.95 8.62 -3.50
N GLU A 79 -4.98 9.13 -4.18
CA GLU A 79 -6.18 9.67 -3.53
C GLU A 79 -6.89 8.59 -2.71
N LEU A 80 -7.14 7.43 -3.32
CA LEU A 80 -7.76 6.26 -2.69
C LEU A 80 -6.97 5.78 -1.46
N ARG A 81 -5.64 5.78 -1.53
CA ARG A 81 -4.80 5.45 -0.37
C ARG A 81 -4.94 6.45 0.78
N LEU A 82 -5.08 7.74 0.45
CA LEU A 82 -5.20 8.80 1.45
C LEU A 82 -6.59 8.84 2.09
N THR A 83 -7.64 8.49 1.34
CA THR A 83 -9.03 8.51 1.81
C THR A 83 -9.43 7.23 2.53
N ASP A 84 -9.13 6.09 1.92
CA ASP A 84 -9.70 4.78 2.31
C ASP A 84 -8.63 3.76 2.71
N GLY A 85 -7.36 4.08 2.49
CA GLY A 85 -6.22 3.28 2.92
C GLY A 85 -5.68 2.33 1.86
N ILE A 86 -4.77 1.46 2.33
CA ILE A 86 -4.07 0.49 1.48
C ILE A 86 -5.05 -0.62 1.06
N LEU A 87 -5.01 -1.01 -0.21
CA LEU A 87 -5.90 -2.01 -0.81
C LEU A 87 -7.40 -1.66 -0.75
N ALA A 88 -7.75 -0.38 -0.63
CA ALA A 88 -9.12 0.07 -0.78
C ALA A 88 -9.64 -0.14 -2.21
N PHE A 89 -10.96 -0.26 -2.35
CA PHE A 89 -11.61 -0.47 -3.65
C PHE A 89 -11.96 0.87 -4.30
N PRO A 90 -11.61 1.09 -5.59
CA PRO A 90 -12.07 2.27 -6.28
C PRO A 90 -13.60 2.24 -6.41
N VAL A 91 -14.24 3.38 -6.16
CA VAL A 91 -15.66 3.58 -6.46
C VAL A 91 -15.86 3.50 -7.97
N SER A 92 -16.70 2.56 -8.41
CA SER A 92 -16.99 2.22 -9.81
C SER A 92 -17.40 3.40 -10.67
#